data_AF-A0A2N2TJM1-F1
#
_entry.id   AF-A0A2N2TJM1-F1
#
_cell.length_a   1.000
_cell.length_b   1.000
_cell.length_c   1.000
_cell.angle_alpha   90.00
_cell.angle_beta   90.00
_cell.angle_gamma   90.00
#
_symmetry.space_group_name_H-M   'P 1'
#
loop_
_entity.id
_entity.type
_entity.pdbx_description
1 polymer ?
#
loop_
_entity_poly.entity_id
_entity_poly.type
_entity_poly.pdbx_seq_one_letter_code
_entity_poly.pdbx_strand_id
1 'polypeptide(L)'
;LQGHDLAALGIPGEADYVAQYCRRTGRASIPAAEWEYYLAFNMFRLTAILQGIMARAMQGNAASQEAIDTGKRARPLAEEAWRQVESIIAGKI
;
A
#
# COMPACT_ATOMS: atom_id res chain seq x y z
N LEU A 1 9.39 -4.54 -8.65
CA LEU A 1 9.11 -5.96 -8.31
C LEU A 1 8.02 -6.56 -9.18
N GLN A 2 7.02 -5.78 -9.63
CA GLN A 2 6.10 -6.23 -10.68
C GLN A 2 6.87 -6.81 -11.88
N GLY A 3 6.50 -8.02 -12.32
CA GLY A 3 7.13 -8.72 -13.44
C GLY A 3 8.38 -9.55 -13.09
N HIS A 4 8.80 -9.62 -11.83
CA HIS A 4 9.92 -10.45 -11.40
C HIS A 4 9.47 -11.73 -10.68
N ASP A 5 10.21 -12.82 -10.86
CA ASP A 5 10.07 -14.04 -10.07
C ASP A 5 10.59 -13.80 -8.65
N LEU A 6 9.66 -13.62 -7.71
CA LEU A 6 9.97 -13.40 -6.31
C LEU A 6 10.72 -14.59 -5.70
N ALA A 7 10.38 -15.82 -6.09
CA ALA A 7 11.01 -17.01 -5.57
C ALA A 7 12.48 -17.10 -6.03
N ALA A 8 12.76 -16.79 -7.30
CA ALA A 8 14.13 -16.71 -7.81
C ALA A 8 14.97 -15.63 -7.11
N LEU A 9 14.33 -14.57 -6.59
CA LEU A 9 14.97 -13.52 -5.80
C LEU A 9 15.08 -13.88 -4.30
N GLY A 10 14.59 -15.04 -3.87
CA GLY A 10 14.54 -15.43 -2.46
C GLY A 10 13.55 -14.60 -1.63
N ILE A 11 12.59 -13.94 -2.27
CA ILE A 11 11.56 -13.12 -1.64
C ILE A 11 10.31 -13.99 -1.44
N PRO A 12 9.81 -14.15 -0.19
CA PRO A 12 8.61 -14.92 0.06
C PRO A 12 7.38 -14.23 -0.57
N GLY A 13 6.41 -15.03 -0.99
CA GLY A 13 5.11 -14.51 -1.37
C GLY A 13 4.40 -13.84 -0.19
N GLU A 14 3.42 -13.00 -0.48
CA GLU A 14 2.66 -12.26 0.54
C GLU A 14 2.00 -13.18 1.56
N ALA A 15 1.26 -14.20 1.11
CA ALA A 15 0.58 -15.15 1.98
C ALA A 15 1.57 -15.91 2.89
N ASP A 16 2.71 -16.33 2.35
CA ASP A 16 3.76 -17.00 3.13
C ASP A 16 4.36 -16.08 4.18
N TYR A 17 4.52 -14.80 3.85
CA TYR A 17 5.06 -13.80 4.76
C TYR A 17 4.07 -13.49 5.89
N VAL A 18 2.78 -13.33 5.58
CA VAL A 18 1.71 -13.18 6.58
C VAL A 18 1.65 -14.40 7.49
N ALA A 19 1.73 -15.62 6.95
CA ALA A 19 1.75 -16.83 7.75
C ALA A 19 2.95 -16.90 8.69
N GLN A 20 4.15 -16.51 8.22
CA GLN A 20 5.34 -16.40 9.07
C GLN A 20 5.16 -15.37 10.18
N TYR A 21 4.58 -14.21 9.88
CA TYR A 21 4.29 -13.18 10.87
C TYR A 21 3.32 -13.69 11.95
N CYS A 22 2.23 -14.36 11.55
CA CYS A 22 1.27 -14.95 12.48
C CYS A 22 1.93 -15.95 13.43
N ARG A 23 2.75 -16.87 12.90
CA ARG A 23 3.52 -17.83 13.70
C ARG A 23 4.44 -17.16 14.72
N ARG A 24 5.20 -16.15 14.29
CA ARG A 24 6.15 -15.42 15.16
C ARG A 24 5.47 -14.60 16.24
N THR A 25 4.22 -14.22 16.03
CA THR A 25 3.48 -13.35 16.94
C THR A 25 2.38 -14.08 17.73
N GLY A 26 2.27 -15.40 17.61
CA GLY A 26 1.27 -16.21 18.32
C GLY A 26 -0.17 -16.01 17.83
N ARG A 27 -0.35 -15.51 16.60
CA ARG A 27 -1.67 -15.36 15.97
C ARG A 27 -2.02 -16.59 15.16
N ALA A 28 -3.29 -17.00 15.19
CA ALA A 28 -3.76 -18.15 14.41
C ALA A 28 -3.72 -17.86 12.90
N SER A 29 -4.31 -16.76 12.45
CA SER A 29 -4.28 -16.28 11.07
C SER A 29 -4.83 -14.85 11.02
N ILE A 30 -4.80 -14.23 9.83
CA ILE A 30 -5.54 -13.01 9.51
C ILE A 30 -6.56 -13.40 8.42
N PRO A 31 -7.87 -13.15 8.62
CA PRO A 31 -8.87 -13.42 7.58
C PRO A 31 -8.57 -12.64 6.30
N ALA A 32 -8.80 -13.26 5.13
CA ALA A 32 -8.50 -12.64 3.84
C ALA A 32 -9.21 -11.29 3.67
N ALA A 33 -10.50 -11.20 4.01
CA ALA A 33 -11.25 -9.95 3.94
C ALA A 33 -10.68 -8.83 4.82
N GLU A 34 -10.16 -9.17 6.00
CA GLU A 34 -9.49 -8.20 6.88
C GLU A 34 -8.13 -7.78 6.32
N TRP A 35 -7.39 -8.74 5.74
CA TRP A 35 -6.11 -8.46 5.10
C TRP A 35 -6.25 -7.48 3.92
N GLU A 36 -7.20 -7.74 3.03
CA GLU A 36 -7.50 -6.84 1.89
C GLU A 36 -7.93 -5.44 2.38
N TYR A 37 -8.74 -5.37 3.45
CA TYR A 37 -9.08 -4.10 4.08
C TYR A 37 -7.84 -3.37 4.63
N TYR A 38 -6.92 -4.08 5.30
CA TYR A 38 -5.68 -3.48 5.80
C TYR A 38 -4.79 -2.96 4.67
N LEU A 39 -4.71 -3.66 3.54
CA LEU A 39 -4.00 -3.19 2.36
C LEU A 39 -4.59 -1.88 1.84
N ALA A 40 -5.91 -1.85 1.58
CA ALA A 40 -6.60 -0.66 1.12
C ALA A 40 -6.41 0.53 2.08
N PHE A 41 -6.57 0.29 3.39
CA PHE A 41 -6.35 1.31 4.42
C PHE A 41 -4.92 1.85 4.39
N ASN A 42 -3.91 1.00 4.31
CA ASN A 42 -2.51 1.44 4.28
C ASN A 42 -2.17 2.21 3.00
N MET A 43 -2.78 1.87 1.86
CA MET A 43 -2.62 2.63 0.62
C MET A 43 -3.21 4.03 0.73
N PHE A 44 -4.38 4.19 1.36
CA PHE A 44 -4.95 5.51 1.67
C PHE A 44 -4.11 6.29 2.69
N ARG A 45 -3.57 5.63 3.71
CA ARG A 45 -2.64 6.26 4.67
C ARG A 45 -1.40 6.82 3.96
N LEU A 46 -0.79 6.04 3.06
CA LEU A 46 0.32 6.51 2.25
C LEU A 46 -0.09 7.65 1.31
N THR A 47 -1.26 7.56 0.68
CA THR A 47 -1.83 8.64 -0.15
C THR A 47 -1.93 9.95 0.63
N ALA A 48 -2.44 9.91 1.86
CA ALA A 48 -2.55 11.10 2.71
C ALA A 48 -1.17 11.70 3.06
N ILE A 49 -0.17 10.87 3.31
CA ILE A 49 1.21 11.33 3.53
C ILE A 49 1.74 12.06 2.28
N LEU A 50 1.58 11.46 1.10
CA LEU A 50 2.03 12.05 -0.16
C LEU A 50 1.27 13.35 -0.50
N GLN A 51 -0.04 13.40 -0.25
CA GLN A 51 -0.83 14.63 -0.38
C GLN A 51 -0.35 15.72 0.58
N GLY A 52 -0.03 15.37 1.82
CA GLY A 52 0.53 16.31 2.79
C GLY A 52 1.88 16.88 2.36
N ILE A 53 2.70 16.11 1.64
CA ILE A 53 3.93 16.60 1.00
C ILE A 53 3.60 17.58 -0.13
N MET A 54 2.68 17.21 -1.03
CA MET A 54 2.25 18.07 -2.14
C MET A 54 1.69 19.41 -1.65
N ALA A 55 0.83 19.38 -0.63
CA ALA A 55 0.21 20.57 -0.06
C ALA A 55 1.26 21.55 0.50
N ARG A 56 2.24 21.04 1.24
CA ARG A 56 3.34 21.87 1.78
C ARG A 56 4.20 22.44 0.66
N ALA A 57 4.57 21.63 -0.34
CA ALA A 57 5.36 22.09 -1.48
C ALA A 57 4.66 23.22 -2.26
N MET A 58 3.35 23.10 -2.50
CA MET A 58 2.55 24.14 -3.17
C MET A 58 2.47 25.45 -2.37
N GLN A 59 2.59 25.38 -1.04
CA GLN A 59 2.63 26.55 -0.16
C GLN A 59 4.03 27.17 -0.05
N GLY A 60 5.03 26.66 -0.79
CA GLY A 60 6.42 27.11 -0.68
C GLY A 60 7.19 26.53 0.50
N ASN A 61 6.56 25.65 1.30
CA ASN A 61 7.19 24.98 2.44
C ASN A 61 7.79 23.64 1.99
N ALA A 62 9.11 23.46 2.13
CA ALA A 62 9.82 22.28 1.62
C ALA A 62 9.61 22.03 0.11
N ALA A 63 9.62 23.11 -0.68
CA ALA A 63 9.35 23.11 -2.12
C ALA A 63 10.56 22.67 -2.98
N SER A 64 11.14 21.52 -2.66
CA SER A 64 12.12 20.90 -3.56
C SER A 64 11.41 20.21 -4.73
N GLN A 65 12.12 20.07 -5.85
CA GLN A 65 11.62 19.29 -6.99
C GLN A 65 11.25 17.85 -6.58
N GLU A 66 12.05 17.25 -5.70
CA GLU A 66 11.79 15.94 -5.11
C GLU A 66 10.47 15.87 -4.32
N ALA A 67 10.14 16.92 -3.55
CA ALA A 67 8.88 16.99 -2.80
C ALA A 67 7.67 17.05 -3.74
N ILE A 68 7.77 17.82 -4.82
CA ILE A 68 6.74 17.89 -5.86
C ILE A 68 6.57 16.53 -6.53
N ASP A 69 7.66 15.89 -6.92
CA ASP A 69 7.60 14.59 -7.61
C ASP A 69 7.09 13.48 -6.69
N THR A 70 7.45 13.52 -5.41
CA THR A 70 6.87 12.65 -4.37
C THR A 70 5.37 12.91 -4.21
N GLY A 71 4.95 14.17 -4.12
CA GLY A 71 3.56 14.58 -3.98
C GLY A 71 2.68 14.13 -5.15
N LYS A 72 3.18 14.20 -6.39
CA LYS A 72 2.48 13.73 -7.60
C LYS A 72 2.07 12.26 -7.54
N ARG A 73 2.78 11.43 -6.77
CA ARG A 73 2.47 10.00 -6.59
C ARG A 73 1.20 9.76 -5.77
N ALA A 74 0.69 10.77 -5.08
CA ALA A 74 -0.49 10.64 -4.24
C ALA A 74 -1.74 10.23 -5.04
N ARG A 75 -2.01 10.90 -6.17
CA ARG A 75 -3.19 10.59 -7.00
C ARG A 75 -3.20 9.15 -7.55
N PRO A 76 -2.16 8.67 -8.26
CA PRO A 76 -2.17 7.30 -8.78
C PRO A 76 -2.27 6.26 -7.66
N LEU A 77 -1.70 6.52 -6.48
CA LEU A 77 -1.85 5.63 -5.33
C LEU A 77 -3.28 5.63 -4.78
N ALA A 78 -3.95 6.79 -4.74
CA ALA A 78 -5.35 6.89 -4.33
C ALA A 78 -6.27 6.11 -5.27
N GLU A 79 -6.02 6.19 -6.58
CA GLU A 79 -6.78 5.48 -7.60
C GLU A 79 -6.59 3.96 -7.49
N GLU A 80 -5.37 3.48 -7.19
CA GLU A 80 -5.12 2.06 -6.92
C GLU A 80 -5.77 1.61 -5.61
N ALA A 81 -5.72 2.42 -4.56
CA ALA A 81 -6.38 2.13 -3.29
C ALA A 81 -7.89 1.99 -3.47
N TRP A 82 -8.49 2.81 -4.34
CA TRP A 82 -9.91 2.72 -4.65
C TRP A 82 -10.26 1.46 -5.46
N ARG A 83 -9.43 1.08 -6.44
CA ARG A 83 -9.59 -0.20 -7.16
C ARG A 83 -9.58 -1.40 -6.21
N GLN A 84 -8.71 -1.37 -5.20
CA GLN A 84 -8.68 -2.41 -4.17
C GLN A 84 -10.00 -2.46 -3.38
N VAL A 85 -10.57 -1.31 -3.00
CA VAL A 85 -11.88 -1.23 -2.33
C VAL A 85 -13.00 -1.78 -3.22
N GLU A 86 -13.03 -1.42 -4.50
CA GLU A 86 -14.01 -1.95 -5.44
C GLU A 86 -13.93 -3.47 -5.59
N SER A 87 -12.71 -4.04 -5.58
CA SER A 87 -12.49 -5.49 -5.58
C SER A 87 -13.10 -6.17 -4.34
N ILE A 88 -12.89 -5.58 -3.17
CA ILE A 88 -13.43 -6.06 -1.89
C ILE A 88 -14.96 -6.04 -1.91
N ILE A 89 -15.56 -4.91 -2.32
CA ILE A 89 -17.03 -4.75 -2.36
C ILE A 89 -17.67 -5.70 -3.37
N ALA A 90 -17.02 -5.93 -4.50
CA ALA A 90 -17.50 -6.86 -5.53
C ALA A 90 -17.37 -8.34 -5.13
N GLY A 91 -16.80 -8.64 -3.95
CA GLY A 91 -16.59 -10.01 -3.49
C GLY A 91 -15.60 -10.80 -4.35
N LYS A 92 -14.67 -10.11 -5.03
CA LYS A 92 -13.64 -10.75 -5.88
C LYS A 92 -12.43 -11.24 -5.07
N ILE A 93 -12.66 -11.57 -3.80
CA ILE A 93 -11.64 -12.07 -2.84
C ILE A 93 -11.63 -13.59 -2.88
#